data_AF-A0A1D6GID5-F1
#
_entry.id   AF-A0A1D6GID5-F1
#
_cell.length_a   1.000
_cell.length_b   1.000
_cell.length_c   1.000
_cell.angle_alpha   90.00
_cell.angle_beta   90.00
_cell.angle_gamma   90.00
#
_symmetry.space_group_name_H-M   'P 1'
#
loop_
_entity.id
_entity.type
_entity.pdbx_description
1 polymer ?
#
loop_
_entity_poly.entity_id
_entity_poly.type
_entity_poly.pdbx_seq_one_letter_code
_entity_poly.pdbx_strand_id
1 'polypeptide(L)'
;MAFRLRLILEKFGIRSAVLNAELPQNSRLHIIEAFNARLFDYLIATDDTKTKEKQTNEENKKEATLSRKRKKQTNKENQKEQKVSRKHLQQTLDAEFGVVRGIDFKNVFTVVNFDMPLDATGYVHRIGRTGRANKTGASISLVSPKEDSTFKEIEHMLQDVEKKDMDCISPFPLLTKDAVESLRYRAQDVARSVTTRDVQEARRQDIKNEILNSEKLKSHFEENPTDLDLLKHDKLLCNKEIPAYLRDVPDYLIDPKTKEASNAVKLSRAAMHIDKPQRRKRQGFKGGSGKSRDPLKTFSAEGKRGRRRKEREGEPDRRKKSKKA
;
A
#
# COMPACT_ATOMS: atom_id res chain seq x y z
N MET A 1 8.66 0.52 -10.02
CA MET A 1 7.59 -0.48 -10.31
C MET A 1 6.69 -0.72 -9.11
N ALA A 2 7.20 -0.96 -7.90
CA ALA A 2 6.36 -1.29 -6.74
C ALA A 2 5.24 -0.28 -6.40
N PHE A 3 5.54 1.03 -6.41
CA PHE A 3 4.51 2.05 -6.22
C PHE A 3 3.39 2.00 -7.26
N ARG A 4 3.73 1.72 -8.53
CA ARG A 4 2.72 1.56 -9.58
C ARG A 4 1.84 0.34 -9.32
N LEU A 5 2.45 -0.77 -8.89
CA LEU A 5 1.70 -1.98 -8.53
C LEU A 5 0.78 -1.75 -7.33
N ARG A 6 1.25 -1.05 -6.28
CA ARG A 6 0.41 -0.65 -5.13
C ARG A 6 -0.80 0.14 -5.58
N LEU A 7 -0.60 1.18 -6.41
CA LEU A 7 -1.70 2.00 -6.91
C LEU A 7 -2.70 1.17 -7.74
N ILE A 8 -2.22 0.24 -8.57
CA ILE A 8 -3.09 -0.67 -9.33
C ILE A 8 -3.93 -1.54 -8.38
N LEU A 9 -3.29 -2.20 -7.40
CA LEU A 9 -3.97 -3.05 -6.43
C LEU A 9 -4.98 -2.27 -5.57
N GLU A 10 -4.65 -1.04 -5.20
CA GLU A 10 -5.52 -0.14 -4.46
C GLU A 10 -6.79 0.20 -5.26
N LYS A 11 -6.68 0.37 -6.59
CA LYS A 11 -7.86 0.54 -7.47
C LYS A 11 -8.78 -0.69 -7.51
N PHE A 12 -8.25 -1.89 -7.27
CA PHE A 12 -9.04 -3.11 -7.08
C PHE A 12 -9.57 -3.28 -5.64
N GLY A 13 -9.31 -2.31 -4.75
CA GLY A 13 -9.70 -2.39 -3.34
C GLY A 13 -8.80 -3.29 -2.49
N ILE A 14 -7.64 -3.69 -3.01
CA ILE A 14 -6.65 -4.50 -2.29
C ILE A 14 -5.70 -3.57 -1.56
N ARG A 15 -5.83 -3.52 -0.23
CA ARG A 15 -4.94 -2.72 0.63
C ARG A 15 -3.54 -3.33 0.63
N SER A 16 -2.58 -2.58 0.13
CA SER A 16 -1.18 -3.00 0.06
C SER A 16 -0.23 -1.87 0.47
N ALA A 17 0.91 -2.25 1.04
CA ALA A 17 2.01 -1.33 1.32
C ALA A 17 3.25 -1.69 0.47
N VAL A 18 4.13 -0.72 0.27
CA VAL A 18 5.37 -0.90 -0.50
C VAL A 18 6.56 -0.80 0.42
N LEU A 19 7.38 -1.85 0.45
CA LEU A 19 8.68 -1.86 1.09
C LEU A 19 9.76 -1.77 0.00
N ASN A 20 10.43 -0.62 -0.03
CA ASN A 20 11.50 -0.33 -0.98
C ASN A 20 12.71 0.20 -0.20
N ALA A 21 13.93 -0.09 -0.64
CA ALA A 21 15.14 0.41 0.02
C ALA A 21 15.37 1.90 -0.18
N GLU A 22 14.78 2.51 -1.22
CA GLU A 22 14.79 3.96 -1.39
C GLU A 22 13.99 4.70 -0.30
N LEU A 23 13.15 3.99 0.46
CA LEU A 23 12.43 4.58 1.58
C LEU A 23 13.36 4.65 2.81
N PRO A 24 13.35 5.77 3.53
CA PRO A 24 14.14 5.89 4.75
C PRO A 24 13.77 4.85 5.80
N GLN A 25 14.70 4.63 6.73
CA GLN A 25 14.64 3.54 7.69
C GLN A 25 13.36 3.55 8.54
N ASN A 26 12.97 4.69 9.12
CA ASN A 26 11.81 4.78 10.00
C ASN A 26 10.50 4.42 9.28
N SER A 27 10.34 4.85 8.03
CA SER A 27 9.21 4.47 7.19
C SER A 27 9.17 2.96 6.94
N ARG A 28 10.33 2.34 6.66
CA ARG A 28 10.43 0.88 6.48
C ARG A 28 10.04 0.12 7.76
N LEU A 29 10.54 0.56 8.92
CA LEU A 29 10.19 -0.02 10.22
C LEU A 29 8.67 0.05 10.46
N HIS A 30 8.10 1.24 10.28
CA HIS A 30 6.67 1.47 10.47
C HIS A 30 5.81 0.59 9.57
N ILE A 31 6.20 0.42 8.30
CA ILE A 31 5.49 -0.46 7.35
C ILE A 31 5.53 -1.91 7.81
N ILE A 32 6.69 -2.39 8.30
CA ILE A 32 6.80 -3.78 8.77
C ILE A 32 6.01 -4.00 10.07
N GLU A 33 6.04 -3.04 11.00
CA GLU A 33 5.20 -3.08 12.20
C GLU A 33 3.71 -3.08 11.86
N ALA A 34 3.29 -2.23 10.92
CA ALA A 34 1.92 -2.16 10.45
C ALA A 34 1.46 -3.46 9.77
N PHE A 35 2.36 -4.10 9.01
CA PHE A 35 2.10 -5.41 8.42
C PHE A 35 1.97 -6.50 9.49
N ASN A 36 2.89 -6.55 10.45
CA ASN A 36 2.85 -7.50 11.56
C ASN A 36 1.62 -7.30 12.47
N ALA A 37 1.16 -6.06 12.62
CA ALA A 37 -0.08 -5.70 13.31
C ALA A 37 -1.35 -5.99 12.47
N ARG A 38 -1.20 -6.49 11.24
CA ARG A 38 -2.29 -6.82 10.31
C ARG A 38 -3.18 -5.63 9.94
N LEU A 39 -2.59 -4.43 9.85
CA LEU A 39 -3.30 -3.25 9.35
C LEU A 39 -3.64 -3.39 7.85
N PHE A 40 -2.80 -4.10 7.11
CA PHE A 40 -3.00 -4.51 5.73
C PHE A 40 -2.50 -5.96 5.54
N ASP A 41 -3.08 -6.67 4.59
CA ASP A 41 -2.80 -8.10 4.37
C ASP A 41 -1.71 -8.35 3.32
N TYR A 42 -1.43 -7.36 2.45
CA TYR A 42 -0.50 -7.51 1.33
C TYR A 42 0.68 -6.54 1.45
N LEU A 43 1.90 -7.06 1.35
CA LEU A 43 3.14 -6.28 1.33
C LEU A 43 3.88 -6.51 0.01
N ILE A 44 4.20 -5.43 -0.69
CA ILE A 44 4.98 -5.45 -1.93
C ILE A 44 6.41 -5.07 -1.57
N ALA A 45 7.30 -6.05 -1.53
CA ALA A 45 8.73 -5.83 -1.30
C ALA A 45 9.49 -5.83 -2.63
N THR A 46 10.45 -4.91 -2.80
CA THR A 46 11.41 -4.94 -3.91
C THR A 46 12.78 -5.35 -3.42
N ASP A 47 13.41 -6.28 -4.14
CA ASP A 47 14.81 -6.61 -3.93
C ASP A 47 15.71 -5.62 -4.66
N ASP A 48 16.79 -5.20 -4.00
CA ASP A 48 17.82 -4.30 -4.55
C ASP A 48 18.81 -5.01 -5.48
N THR A 49 18.53 -6.22 -5.96
CA THR A 49 19.46 -6.90 -6.88
C THR A 49 19.69 -6.10 -8.16
N LYS A 50 18.70 -5.30 -8.59
CA LYS A 50 18.80 -4.41 -9.77
C LYS A 50 19.80 -3.26 -9.60
N THR A 51 20.11 -2.80 -8.38
CA THR A 51 21.18 -1.80 -8.19
C THR A 51 22.56 -2.44 -8.33
N LYS A 52 22.74 -3.70 -7.91
CA LYS A 52 23.99 -4.44 -8.09
C LYS A 52 24.33 -4.66 -9.57
N GLU A 53 23.37 -5.07 -10.40
CA GLU A 53 23.59 -5.29 -11.85
C GLU A 53 23.80 -4.01 -12.65
N LYS A 54 23.11 -2.92 -12.29
CA LYS A 54 23.34 -1.61 -12.94
C LYS A 54 24.73 -1.08 -12.60
N GLN A 55 25.22 -1.34 -11.39
CA GLN A 55 26.55 -0.94 -10.96
C GLN A 55 27.65 -1.77 -11.63
N THR A 56 27.52 -3.11 -11.72
CA THR A 56 28.50 -3.94 -12.44
C THR A 56 28.55 -3.60 -13.93
N ASN A 57 27.41 -3.34 -14.57
CA ASN A 57 27.38 -2.88 -15.96
C ASN A 57 27.93 -1.46 -16.16
N GLU A 58 27.75 -0.54 -15.20
CA GLU A 58 28.39 0.77 -15.23
C GLU A 58 29.89 0.71 -14.97
N GLU A 59 30.36 -0.17 -14.09
CA GLU A 59 31.78 -0.41 -13.83
C GLU A 59 32.46 -1.01 -15.07
N ASN A 60 31.85 -2.01 -15.69
CA ASN A 60 32.34 -2.63 -16.93
C ASN A 60 32.34 -1.64 -18.12
N LYS A 61 31.33 -0.77 -18.23
CA LYS A 61 31.31 0.31 -19.25
C LYS A 61 32.34 1.41 -18.98
N LYS A 62 32.61 1.73 -17.70
CA LYS A 62 33.67 2.69 -17.32
C LYS A 62 35.06 2.12 -17.58
N GLU A 63 35.30 0.83 -17.34
CA GLU A 63 36.56 0.16 -17.71
C GLU A 63 36.77 0.07 -19.23
N ALA A 64 35.72 -0.23 -20.00
CA ALA A 64 35.78 -0.27 -21.47
C ALA A 64 35.97 1.12 -22.12
N THR A 65 35.60 2.20 -21.44
CA THR A 65 35.84 3.59 -21.90
C THR A 65 37.18 4.16 -21.41
N LEU A 66 37.69 3.70 -20.26
CA LEU A 66 39.03 4.02 -19.74
C LEU A 66 40.16 3.42 -20.59
N SER A 67 39.94 2.27 -21.23
CA SER A 67 40.92 1.63 -22.12
C SER A 67 41.06 2.32 -23.48
N ARG A 68 40.05 3.09 -23.95
CA ARG A 68 40.11 3.85 -25.21
C ARG A 68 40.64 5.29 -25.09
N LYS A 69 40.91 5.77 -23.87
CA LYS A 69 41.38 7.15 -23.64
C LYS A 69 42.72 7.19 -22.90
N ARG A 70 43.70 6.41 -23.36
CA ARG A 70 45.13 6.57 -23.01
C ARG A 70 45.88 7.30 -24.13
N LYS A 71 45.62 8.60 -24.28
CA LYS A 71 46.54 9.58 -24.91
C LYS A 71 46.00 11.00 -24.69
N LYS A 72 46.28 11.57 -23.51
CA LYS A 72 46.70 12.97 -23.26
C LYS A 72 46.61 13.28 -21.77
N GLN A 73 47.61 14.02 -21.31
CA GLN A 73 48.04 14.24 -19.93
C GLN A 73 47.10 15.18 -19.12
N THR A 74 47.44 15.26 -17.82
CA THR A 74 47.17 16.33 -16.82
C THR A 74 45.74 16.52 -16.28
N ASN A 75 45.47 15.92 -15.11
CA ASN A 75 45.22 16.60 -13.82
C ASN A 75 44.68 15.58 -12.80
N LYS A 76 45.54 15.12 -11.89
CA LYS A 76 45.22 14.23 -10.77
C LYS A 76 44.90 15.10 -9.56
N GLU A 77 43.63 15.40 -9.30
CA GLU A 77 43.20 15.76 -7.93
C GLU A 77 41.68 15.57 -7.73
N ASN A 78 40.83 15.84 -8.72
CA ASN A 78 39.36 15.74 -8.55
C ASN A 78 38.72 14.33 -8.70
N GLN A 79 39.50 13.25 -8.88
CA GLN A 79 38.94 11.91 -9.08
C GLN A 79 38.87 11.03 -7.83
N LYS A 80 39.57 11.39 -6.74
CA LYS A 80 39.57 10.62 -5.49
C LYS A 80 38.34 10.91 -4.63
N GLU A 81 37.88 12.16 -4.56
CA GLU A 81 36.74 12.54 -3.71
C GLU A 81 35.41 11.93 -4.18
N GLN A 82 35.15 11.85 -5.49
CA GLN A 82 33.93 11.24 -6.02
C GLN A 82 33.87 9.70 -5.87
N LYS A 83 35.02 9.03 -5.74
CA LYS A 83 35.08 7.58 -5.50
C LYS A 83 34.90 7.23 -4.02
N VAL A 84 35.38 8.10 -3.13
CA VAL A 84 35.21 7.93 -1.68
C VAL A 84 33.76 8.22 -1.26
N SER A 85 33.12 9.27 -1.79
CA SER A 85 31.74 9.61 -1.45
C SER A 85 30.71 8.55 -1.86
N ARG A 86 30.91 7.91 -3.02
CA ARG A 86 30.02 6.82 -3.48
C ARG A 86 30.18 5.53 -2.67
N LYS A 87 31.41 5.17 -2.27
CA LYS A 87 31.64 4.03 -1.39
C LYS A 87 31.06 4.25 0.01
N HIS A 88 31.14 5.49 0.52
CA HIS A 88 30.58 5.82 1.82
C HIS A 88 29.04 5.81 1.80
N LEU A 89 28.41 6.36 0.77
CA LEU A 89 26.95 6.28 0.58
C LEU A 89 26.46 4.82 0.45
N GLN A 90 27.25 3.96 -0.20
CA GLN A 90 26.94 2.54 -0.33
C GLN A 90 27.07 1.79 1.00
N GLN A 91 28.10 2.10 1.79
CA GLN A 91 28.25 1.57 3.15
C GLN A 91 27.13 2.05 4.09
N THR A 92 26.64 3.29 3.95
CA THR A 92 25.50 3.77 4.77
C THR A 92 24.19 3.11 4.36
N LEU A 93 23.93 2.92 3.06
CA LEU A 93 22.74 2.21 2.58
C LEU A 93 22.74 0.73 3.00
N ASP A 94 23.88 0.05 2.86
CA ASP A 94 24.04 -1.35 3.28
C ASP A 94 23.99 -1.50 4.81
N ALA A 95 24.46 -0.52 5.58
CA ALA A 95 24.33 -0.50 7.04
C ALA A 95 22.87 -0.28 7.48
N GLU A 96 22.18 0.69 6.90
CA GLU A 96 20.76 0.97 7.18
C GLU A 96 19.82 -0.14 6.68
N PHE A 97 20.18 -0.87 5.62
CA PHE A 97 19.47 -2.07 5.19
C PHE A 97 19.85 -3.29 6.04
N GLY A 98 21.09 -3.35 6.52
CA GLY A 98 21.56 -4.30 7.50
C GLY A 98 20.75 -4.29 8.80
N VAL A 99 20.23 -3.12 9.22
CA VAL A 99 19.32 -3.03 10.39
C VAL A 99 17.97 -3.72 10.15
N VAL A 100 17.58 -3.97 8.88
CA VAL A 100 16.38 -4.78 8.56
C VAL A 100 16.67 -6.29 8.64
N ARG A 101 17.94 -6.71 8.61
CA ARG A 101 18.33 -8.10 8.95
C ARG A 101 18.21 -8.30 10.46
N GLY A 102 17.00 -8.63 10.89
CA GLY A 102 16.60 -8.76 12.29
C GLY A 102 15.11 -8.49 12.50
N ILE A 103 14.47 -7.86 11.52
CA ILE A 103 13.03 -7.59 11.53
C ILE A 103 12.35 -8.67 10.70
N ASP A 104 11.67 -9.57 11.41
CA ASP A 104 10.97 -10.69 10.81
C ASP A 104 9.55 -10.29 10.36
N PHE A 105 9.15 -10.80 9.20
CA PHE A 105 7.76 -10.75 8.75
C PHE A 105 7.01 -11.86 9.46
N LYS A 106 6.22 -11.50 10.47
CA LYS A 106 5.48 -12.47 11.26
C LYS A 106 4.22 -12.88 10.50
N ASN A 107 3.89 -14.17 10.54
CA ASN A 107 2.65 -14.73 9.99
C ASN A 107 2.45 -14.55 8.47
N VAL A 108 3.54 -14.55 7.69
CA VAL A 108 3.44 -14.67 6.23
C VAL A 108 3.04 -16.10 5.87
N PHE A 109 1.86 -16.26 5.29
CA PHE A 109 1.39 -17.55 4.80
C PHE A 109 1.81 -17.81 3.35
N THR A 110 1.71 -16.79 2.49
CA THR A 110 2.03 -16.93 1.05
C THR A 110 3.06 -15.91 0.61
N VAL A 111 4.09 -16.36 -0.08
CA VAL A 111 5.03 -15.52 -0.82
C VAL A 111 4.69 -15.60 -2.31
N VAL A 112 4.55 -14.45 -2.97
CA VAL A 112 4.30 -14.37 -4.41
C VAL A 112 5.51 -13.73 -5.10
N ASN A 113 6.22 -14.49 -5.91
CA ASN A 113 7.28 -13.98 -6.77
C ASN A 113 6.64 -13.38 -8.02
N PHE A 114 6.56 -12.05 -8.09
CA PHE A 114 6.02 -11.34 -9.24
C PHE A 114 6.96 -11.36 -10.45
N ASP A 115 8.25 -11.12 -10.20
CA ASP A 115 9.35 -11.32 -11.15
C ASP A 115 10.17 -12.50 -10.62
N MET A 116 10.66 -13.39 -11.48
CA MET A 116 11.55 -14.47 -11.04
C MET A 116 12.87 -13.91 -10.46
N PRO A 117 13.39 -14.47 -9.36
CA PRO A 117 14.71 -14.10 -8.85
C PRO A 117 15.78 -14.50 -9.87
N LEU A 118 16.89 -13.76 -9.88
CA LEU A 118 18.00 -13.96 -10.84
C LEU A 118 18.76 -15.25 -10.59
N ASP A 119 18.83 -15.68 -9.32
CA ASP A 119 19.59 -16.85 -8.87
C ASP A 119 18.74 -17.70 -7.93
N ALA A 120 19.06 -18.99 -7.86
CA ALA A 120 18.38 -19.94 -6.97
C ALA A 120 18.56 -19.63 -5.48
N THR A 121 19.72 -19.09 -5.08
CA THR A 121 19.92 -18.57 -3.71
C THR A 121 18.95 -17.43 -3.39
N GLY A 122 18.67 -16.55 -4.36
CA GLY A 122 17.68 -15.49 -4.23
C GLY A 122 16.28 -16.05 -4.04
N TYR A 123 15.93 -17.12 -4.78
CA TYR A 123 14.66 -17.84 -4.62
C TYR A 123 14.49 -18.38 -3.19
N VAL A 124 15.48 -19.10 -2.65
CA VAL A 124 15.45 -19.64 -1.29
C VAL A 124 15.27 -18.53 -0.24
N HIS A 125 15.95 -17.40 -0.39
CA HIS A 125 15.82 -16.27 0.54
C HIS A 125 14.43 -15.63 0.55
N ARG A 126 13.74 -15.61 -0.60
CA ARG A 126 12.37 -15.09 -0.74
C ARG A 126 11.35 -16.05 -0.14
N ILE A 127 11.41 -17.33 -0.49
CA ILE A 127 10.47 -18.32 0.06
C ILE A 127 10.69 -18.55 1.56
N GLY A 128 11.94 -18.36 2.06
CA GLY A 128 12.26 -18.39 3.48
C GLY A 128 11.58 -17.29 4.32
N ARG A 129 10.72 -16.46 3.74
CA ARG A 129 9.81 -15.54 4.47
C ARG A 129 8.53 -16.22 4.93
N THR A 130 8.11 -17.32 4.29
CA THR A 130 6.97 -18.13 4.73
C THR A 130 7.44 -19.41 5.45
N GLY A 131 6.51 -20.19 6.00
CA GLY A 131 6.82 -21.51 6.57
C GLY A 131 7.61 -21.50 7.89
N ARG A 132 7.57 -20.39 8.64
CA ARG A 132 8.37 -20.22 9.87
C ARG A 132 7.69 -20.81 11.11
N ALA A 133 8.50 -21.18 12.10
CA ALA A 133 8.04 -21.69 13.40
C ALA A 133 7.04 -22.87 13.29
N ASN A 134 7.37 -23.87 12.46
CA ASN A 134 6.56 -25.07 12.18
C ASN A 134 5.17 -24.77 11.59
N LYS A 135 4.95 -23.58 11.04
CA LYS A 135 3.71 -23.26 10.31
C LYS A 135 3.85 -23.67 8.85
N THR A 136 2.74 -24.09 8.25
CA THR A 136 2.65 -24.31 6.80
C THR A 136 2.75 -22.98 6.06
N GLY A 137 3.43 -22.99 4.92
CA GLY A 137 3.56 -21.86 4.02
C GLY A 137 3.38 -22.28 2.57
N ALA A 138 3.06 -21.33 1.70
CA ALA A 138 2.99 -21.54 0.26
C ALA A 138 3.82 -20.48 -0.49
N SER A 139 4.39 -20.87 -1.63
CA SER A 139 5.05 -19.95 -2.55
C SER A 139 4.47 -20.10 -3.94
N ILE A 140 4.16 -18.97 -4.58
CA ILE A 140 3.66 -18.91 -5.96
C ILE A 140 4.62 -18.05 -6.76
N SER A 141 5.04 -18.52 -7.93
CA SER A 141 5.93 -17.77 -8.81
C SER A 141 5.26 -17.54 -10.15
N LEU A 142 5.30 -16.30 -10.63
CA LEU A 142 4.93 -15.95 -11.99
C LEU A 142 6.17 -16.06 -12.86
N VAL A 143 6.12 -16.91 -13.89
CA VAL A 143 7.25 -17.16 -14.79
C VAL A 143 6.90 -16.62 -16.17
N SER A 144 7.70 -15.68 -16.65
CA SER A 144 7.65 -15.21 -18.03
C SER A 144 8.47 -16.15 -18.94
N PRO A 145 8.13 -16.31 -20.24
CA PRO A 145 8.96 -17.10 -21.16
C PRO A 145 10.42 -16.65 -21.26
N LYS A 146 10.72 -15.39 -20.91
CA LYS A 146 12.08 -14.84 -20.88
C LYS A 146 12.90 -15.33 -19.68
N GLU A 147 12.26 -15.88 -18.67
CA GLU A 147 12.86 -16.31 -17.40
C GLU A 147 12.95 -17.84 -17.31
N ASP A 148 12.65 -18.56 -18.41
CA ASP A 148 12.60 -20.02 -18.47
C ASP A 148 13.95 -20.69 -18.14
N SER A 149 15.07 -20.05 -18.51
CA SER A 149 16.41 -20.53 -18.15
C SER A 149 16.63 -20.54 -16.64
N THR A 150 16.33 -19.43 -15.99
CA THR A 150 16.48 -19.26 -14.53
C THR A 150 15.51 -20.15 -13.77
N PHE A 151 14.30 -20.35 -14.33
CA PHE A 151 13.33 -21.29 -13.78
C PHE A 151 13.87 -22.73 -13.74
N LYS A 152 14.45 -23.21 -14.85
CA LYS A 152 15.05 -24.56 -14.92
C LYS A 152 16.22 -24.75 -13.96
N GLU A 153 17.05 -23.72 -13.79
CA GLU A 153 18.14 -23.74 -12.81
C GLU A 153 17.61 -23.91 -11.38
N ILE A 154 16.54 -23.19 -11.04
CA ILE A 154 15.88 -23.29 -9.73
C ILE A 154 15.23 -24.66 -9.55
N GLU A 155 14.54 -25.15 -10.58
CA GLU A 155 13.89 -26.47 -10.58
C GLU A 155 14.91 -27.59 -10.37
N HIS A 156 16.03 -27.57 -11.10
CA HIS A 156 17.11 -28.55 -10.93
C HIS A 156 17.69 -28.52 -9.52
N MET A 157 17.98 -27.33 -8.98
CA MET A 157 18.51 -27.20 -7.62
C MET A 157 17.54 -27.76 -6.57
N LEU A 158 16.22 -27.59 -6.74
CA LEU A 158 15.24 -28.12 -5.81
C LEU A 158 15.10 -29.64 -5.91
N GLN A 159 15.15 -30.20 -7.13
CA GLN A 159 15.16 -31.65 -7.36
C GLN A 159 16.40 -32.34 -6.78
N ASP A 160 17.55 -31.65 -6.72
CA ASP A 160 18.76 -32.17 -6.07
C ASP A 160 18.60 -32.27 -4.54
N VAL A 161 17.76 -31.43 -3.94
CA VAL A 161 17.53 -31.37 -2.48
C VAL A 161 16.45 -32.36 -2.04
N GLU A 162 15.36 -32.48 -2.80
CA GLU A 162 14.26 -33.41 -2.51
C GLU A 162 14.45 -34.69 -3.34
N LYS A 163 14.79 -35.82 -2.68
CA LYS A 163 14.95 -37.14 -3.32
C LYS A 163 13.80 -37.43 -4.30
N LYS A 164 14.06 -37.29 -5.60
CA LYS A 164 13.45 -37.78 -6.87
C LYS A 164 11.94 -38.09 -7.02
N ASP A 165 11.14 -38.20 -5.96
CA ASP A 165 9.80 -38.77 -6.04
C ASP A 165 8.66 -37.73 -5.90
N MET A 166 8.97 -36.44 -5.66
CA MET A 166 7.97 -35.37 -5.56
C MET A 166 8.28 -34.22 -6.52
N ASP A 167 7.32 -33.85 -7.36
CA ASP A 167 7.38 -32.64 -8.17
C ASP A 167 7.35 -31.41 -7.25
N CYS A 168 8.52 -30.83 -6.99
CA CYS A 168 8.70 -29.69 -6.08
C CYS A 168 8.01 -28.40 -6.57
N ILE A 169 7.80 -28.25 -7.88
CA ILE A 169 7.09 -27.14 -8.50
C ILE A 169 5.97 -27.69 -9.37
N SER A 170 4.72 -27.35 -9.04
CA SER A 170 3.55 -27.74 -9.83
C SER A 170 2.89 -26.51 -10.47
N PRO A 171 2.29 -26.67 -11.66
CA PRO A 171 1.45 -25.63 -12.25
C PRO A 171 0.30 -25.25 -11.32
N PHE A 172 0.01 -23.96 -11.21
CA PHE A 172 -1.03 -23.48 -10.31
C PHE A 172 -2.43 -23.99 -10.76
N PRO A 173 -3.11 -24.83 -9.97
CA PRO A 173 -4.29 -25.57 -10.46
C PRO A 173 -5.57 -24.72 -10.53
N LEU A 174 -5.60 -23.59 -9.82
CA LEU A 174 -6.81 -22.78 -9.61
C LEU A 174 -6.91 -21.59 -10.58
N LEU A 175 -5.99 -21.49 -11.56
CA LEU A 175 -5.98 -20.43 -12.56
C LEU A 175 -5.81 -21.00 -13.96
N THR A 176 -6.88 -20.94 -14.74
CA THR A 176 -6.92 -21.29 -16.16
C THR A 176 -6.45 -20.11 -17.01
N LYS A 177 -6.00 -20.39 -18.25
CA LYS A 177 -5.60 -19.35 -19.21
C LYS A 177 -6.79 -18.46 -19.57
N ASP A 178 -7.98 -19.03 -19.68
CA ASP A 178 -9.21 -18.31 -20.05
C ASP A 178 -9.62 -17.30 -18.96
N ALA A 179 -9.51 -17.68 -17.67
CA ALA A 179 -9.73 -16.77 -16.55
C ALA A 179 -8.73 -15.59 -16.52
N VAL A 180 -7.51 -15.78 -17.01
CA VAL A 180 -6.53 -14.68 -17.11
C VAL A 180 -6.91 -13.73 -18.25
N GLU A 181 -7.31 -14.28 -19.40
CA GLU A 181 -7.69 -13.48 -20.57
C GLU A 181 -8.97 -12.68 -20.31
N SER A 182 -9.93 -13.24 -19.58
CA SER A 182 -11.18 -12.54 -19.21
C SER A 182 -10.93 -11.27 -18.38
N LEU A 183 -9.89 -11.29 -17.54
CA LEU A 183 -9.50 -10.17 -16.68
C LEU A 183 -8.48 -9.21 -17.35
N ARG A 184 -7.94 -9.58 -18.51
CA ARG A 184 -6.86 -8.84 -19.18
C ARG A 184 -7.22 -7.40 -19.48
N TYR A 185 -8.37 -7.16 -20.11
CA TYR A 185 -8.80 -5.81 -20.48
C TYR A 185 -9.03 -4.92 -19.24
N ARG A 186 -9.64 -5.48 -18.20
CA ARG A 186 -9.85 -4.79 -16.93
C ARG A 186 -8.54 -4.42 -16.25
N ALA A 187 -7.58 -5.34 -16.21
CA ALA A 187 -6.25 -5.07 -15.67
C ALA A 187 -5.49 -4.03 -16.49
N GLN A 188 -5.56 -4.09 -17.82
CA GLN A 188 -4.90 -3.14 -18.71
C GLN A 188 -5.49 -1.73 -18.61
N ASP A 189 -6.81 -1.59 -18.52
CA ASP A 189 -7.49 -0.30 -18.37
C ASP A 189 -7.07 0.38 -17.06
N VAL A 190 -7.10 -0.35 -15.95
CA VAL A 190 -6.62 0.15 -14.66
C VAL A 190 -5.12 0.49 -14.73
N ALA A 191 -4.29 -0.35 -15.35
CA ALA A 191 -2.86 -0.10 -15.48
C ALA A 191 -2.54 1.14 -16.33
N ARG A 192 -3.39 1.50 -17.31
CA ARG A 192 -3.30 2.74 -18.09
C ARG A 192 -3.78 3.95 -17.30
N SER A 193 -4.79 3.79 -16.45
CA SER A 193 -5.30 4.86 -15.58
C SER A 193 -4.26 5.37 -14.59
N VAL A 194 -3.34 4.51 -14.15
CA VAL A 194 -2.25 4.87 -13.23
C VAL A 194 -1.09 5.49 -14.01
N THR A 195 -0.94 6.80 -13.86
CA THR A 195 0.10 7.58 -14.53
C THR A 195 1.39 7.65 -13.70
N THR A 196 2.48 8.10 -14.33
CA THR A 196 3.74 8.38 -13.62
C THR A 196 3.61 9.50 -12.60
N ARG A 197 2.70 10.47 -12.83
CA ARG A 197 2.41 11.56 -11.90
C ARG A 197 1.79 11.02 -10.61
N ASP A 198 0.82 10.11 -10.71
CA ASP A 198 0.20 9.47 -9.56
C ASP A 198 1.25 8.69 -8.74
N VAL A 199 2.19 8.02 -9.41
CA VAL A 199 3.30 7.30 -8.76
C VAL A 199 4.24 8.25 -8.01
N GLN A 200 4.60 9.37 -8.64
CA GLN A 200 5.46 10.38 -8.01
C GLN A 200 4.78 11.04 -6.81
N GLU A 201 3.48 11.29 -6.91
CA GLU A 201 2.68 11.86 -5.85
C GLU A 201 2.55 10.91 -4.66
N ALA A 202 2.26 9.63 -4.90
CA ALA A 202 2.25 8.61 -3.85
C ALA A 202 3.60 8.52 -3.12
N ARG A 203 4.71 8.56 -3.86
CA ARG A 203 6.06 8.59 -3.26
C ARG A 203 6.30 9.87 -2.45
N ARG A 204 5.88 11.03 -2.97
CA ARG A 204 6.01 12.32 -2.27
C ARG A 204 5.22 12.33 -0.97
N GLN A 205 4.03 11.73 -0.96
CA GLN A 205 3.21 11.62 0.23
C GLN A 205 3.86 10.77 1.33
N ASP A 206 4.44 9.63 0.95
CA ASP A 206 5.14 8.77 1.92
C ASP A 206 6.34 9.50 2.54
N ILE A 207 7.13 10.21 1.73
CA ILE A 207 8.26 11.05 2.21
C ILE A 207 7.75 12.21 3.09
N LYS A 208 6.66 12.88 2.69
CA LYS A 208 6.06 13.97 3.46
C LYS A 208 5.61 13.50 4.84
N ASN A 209 4.95 12.35 4.92
CA ASN A 209 4.53 11.76 6.19
C ASN A 209 5.74 11.47 7.09
N GLU A 210 6.83 11.00 6.49
CA GLU A 210 8.05 10.77 7.23
C GLU A 210 8.68 12.06 7.76
N ILE A 211 8.75 13.10 6.92
CA ILE A 211 9.25 14.42 7.31
C ILE A 211 8.46 14.98 8.50
N LEU A 212 7.13 14.88 8.46
CA LEU A 212 6.25 15.32 9.54
C LEU A 212 6.43 14.51 10.83
N ASN A 213 6.75 13.23 10.72
CA ASN A 213 6.94 12.33 11.86
C ASN A 213 8.38 12.32 12.40
N SER A 214 9.33 12.92 11.68
CA SER A 214 10.74 12.90 12.03
C SER A 214 11.03 13.77 13.24
N GLU A 215 11.57 13.17 14.30
CA GLU A 215 11.99 13.89 15.51
C GLU A 215 13.14 14.86 15.23
N LYS A 216 14.03 14.51 14.30
CA LYS A 216 15.19 15.32 13.92
C LYS A 216 14.80 16.64 13.28
N LEU A 217 13.65 16.69 12.60
CA LEU A 217 13.18 17.88 11.91
C LEU A 217 12.25 18.74 12.78
N LYS A 218 11.87 18.27 13.97
CA LYS A 218 11.00 19.03 14.88
C LYS A 218 11.62 20.37 15.25
N SER A 219 12.90 20.40 15.65
CA SER A 219 13.60 21.65 15.98
C SER A 219 13.69 22.60 14.78
N HIS A 220 13.94 22.07 13.58
CA HIS A 220 13.98 22.88 12.36
C HIS A 220 12.62 23.53 12.04
N PHE A 221 11.51 22.82 12.29
CA PHE A 221 10.17 23.36 12.11
C PHE A 221 9.75 24.34 13.22
N GLU A 222 10.34 24.23 14.42
CA GLU A 222 10.17 25.24 15.48
C GLU A 222 10.85 26.56 15.08
N GLU A 223 12.01 26.49 14.43
CA GLU A 223 12.72 27.65 13.89
C GLU A 223 12.05 28.22 12.63
N ASN A 224 11.46 27.37 11.78
CA ASN A 224 10.86 27.73 10.49
C ASN A 224 9.40 27.26 10.40
N PRO A 225 8.44 27.96 11.05
CA PRO A 225 7.03 27.54 11.06
C PRO A 225 6.38 27.60 9.67
N THR A 226 6.87 28.48 8.78
CA THR A 226 6.39 28.62 7.40
C THR A 226 6.51 27.32 6.61
N ASP A 227 7.61 26.60 6.80
CA ASP A 227 7.93 25.40 6.01
C ASP A 227 7.03 24.23 6.43
N LEU A 228 6.72 24.15 7.71
CA LEU A 228 5.77 23.20 8.25
C LEU A 228 4.34 23.48 7.76
N ASP A 229 3.94 24.75 7.68
CA ASP A 229 2.64 25.13 7.12
C ASP A 229 2.54 24.81 5.62
N LEU A 230 3.60 25.11 4.85
CA LEU A 230 3.68 24.72 3.44
C LEU A 230 3.52 23.21 3.26
N LEU A 231 4.23 22.42 4.08
CA LEU A 231 4.10 20.97 4.06
C LEU A 231 2.69 20.53 4.41
N LYS A 232 2.07 21.05 5.48
CA LYS A 232 0.70 20.69 5.88
C LYS A 232 -0.33 21.02 4.81
N HIS A 233 -0.16 22.14 4.12
CA HIS A 233 -1.10 22.63 3.12
C HIS A 233 -0.87 22.10 1.70
N ASP A 234 0.21 21.35 1.46
CA ASP A 234 0.44 20.68 0.17
C ASP A 234 -0.69 19.68 -0.10
N LYS A 235 -1.57 20.03 -1.05
CA LYS A 235 -2.75 19.24 -1.42
C LYS A 235 -2.34 18.16 -2.40
N LEU A 236 -2.89 16.97 -2.20
CA LEU A 236 -2.87 15.94 -3.23
C LEU A 236 -3.52 16.50 -4.50
N LEU A 237 -2.83 16.37 -5.63
CA LEU A 237 -3.32 16.75 -6.96
C LEU A 237 -4.49 15.85 -7.39
N CYS A 238 -4.64 14.67 -6.76
CA CYS A 238 -5.61 13.68 -7.18
C CYS A 238 -6.14 12.83 -6.00
N ASN A 239 -7.25 13.25 -5.39
CA ASN A 239 -8.10 12.38 -4.57
C ASN A 239 -9.08 11.61 -5.47
N LYS A 240 -8.59 10.67 -6.29
CA LYS A 240 -9.48 9.80 -7.07
C LYS A 240 -10.01 8.68 -6.19
N GLU A 241 -11.27 8.81 -5.80
CA GLU A 241 -12.03 7.75 -5.14
C GLU A 241 -11.90 6.43 -5.93
N ILE A 242 -11.78 5.33 -5.21
CA ILE A 242 -11.64 4.00 -5.80
C ILE A 242 -13.00 3.62 -6.38
N PRO A 243 -13.10 3.33 -7.69
CA PRO A 243 -14.38 2.96 -8.28
C PRO A 243 -14.87 1.64 -7.68
N ALA A 244 -16.07 1.64 -7.08
CA ALA A 244 -16.61 0.48 -6.39
C ALA A 244 -16.74 -0.77 -7.29
N TYR A 245 -17.04 -0.56 -8.58
CA TYR A 245 -17.16 -1.65 -9.57
C TYR A 245 -15.84 -2.38 -9.84
N LEU A 246 -14.69 -1.74 -9.60
CA LEU A 246 -13.38 -2.39 -9.75
C LEU A 246 -13.06 -3.36 -8.62
N ARG A 247 -13.80 -3.32 -7.51
CA ARG A 247 -13.64 -4.29 -6.44
C ARG A 247 -14.38 -5.59 -6.72
N ASP A 248 -15.53 -5.51 -7.38
CA ASP A 248 -16.39 -6.67 -7.63
C ASP A 248 -16.07 -7.30 -8.98
N VAL A 249 -15.94 -8.63 -9.03
CA VAL A 249 -15.70 -9.37 -10.27
C VAL A 249 -17.00 -10.06 -10.65
N PRO A 250 -17.64 -9.65 -11.75
CA PRO A 250 -18.86 -10.30 -12.20
C PRO A 250 -18.69 -11.82 -12.36
N ASP A 251 -19.69 -12.56 -11.91
CA ASP A 251 -19.69 -14.04 -11.89
C ASP A 251 -19.39 -14.68 -13.26
N TYR A 252 -19.77 -14.02 -14.35
CA TYR A 252 -19.56 -14.52 -15.71
C TYR A 252 -18.11 -14.39 -16.20
N LEU A 253 -17.27 -13.57 -15.55
CA LEU A 253 -15.85 -13.44 -15.88
C LEU A 253 -14.99 -14.48 -15.14
N ILE A 254 -15.58 -15.21 -14.18
CA ILE A 254 -14.88 -16.15 -13.31
C ILE A 254 -15.15 -17.57 -13.81
N ASP A 255 -14.08 -18.28 -14.13
CA ASP A 255 -14.16 -19.68 -14.50
C ASP A 255 -14.74 -20.54 -13.36
N PRO A 256 -15.44 -21.66 -13.68
CA PRO A 256 -16.08 -22.49 -12.65
C PRO A 256 -15.09 -23.00 -11.60
N LYS A 257 -13.89 -23.41 -12.02
CA LYS A 257 -12.81 -23.85 -11.11
C LYS A 257 -12.38 -22.74 -10.15
N THR A 258 -12.23 -21.53 -10.66
CA THR A 258 -11.86 -20.35 -9.86
C THR A 258 -12.99 -19.92 -8.94
N LYS A 259 -14.24 -20.12 -9.35
CA LYS A 259 -15.43 -19.84 -8.53
C LYS A 259 -15.51 -20.79 -7.33
N GLU A 260 -15.28 -22.08 -7.55
CA GLU A 260 -15.18 -23.08 -6.47
C GLU A 260 -14.07 -22.73 -5.47
N ALA A 261 -12.89 -22.38 -5.98
CA ALA A 261 -11.76 -21.92 -5.18
C ALA A 261 -12.11 -20.68 -4.34
N SER A 262 -12.74 -19.68 -4.95
CA SER A 262 -13.17 -18.45 -4.29
C SER A 262 -14.18 -18.73 -3.19
N ASN A 263 -15.13 -19.63 -3.43
CA ASN A 263 -16.11 -20.04 -2.43
C ASN A 263 -15.45 -20.76 -1.25
N ALA A 264 -14.50 -21.68 -1.50
CA ALA A 264 -13.73 -22.33 -0.45
C ALA A 264 -12.95 -21.32 0.41
N VAL A 265 -12.35 -20.30 -0.22
CA VAL A 265 -11.65 -19.22 0.49
C VAL A 265 -12.60 -18.33 1.30
N LYS A 266 -13.79 -18.02 0.78
CA LYS A 266 -14.81 -17.25 1.51
C LYS A 266 -15.30 -18.03 2.74
N LEU A 267 -15.53 -19.33 2.59
CA LEU A 267 -15.92 -20.23 3.69
C LEU A 267 -14.84 -20.30 4.77
N SER A 268 -13.58 -20.49 4.39
CA SER A 268 -12.47 -20.54 5.36
C SER A 268 -12.26 -19.20 6.07
N ARG A 269 -12.34 -18.07 5.36
CA ARG A 269 -12.29 -16.73 5.98
C ARG A 269 -13.42 -16.48 6.97
N ALA A 270 -14.63 -16.91 6.63
CA ALA A 270 -15.80 -16.80 7.51
C ALA A 270 -15.61 -17.64 8.79
N ALA A 271 -15.09 -18.86 8.65
CA ALA A 271 -14.76 -19.75 9.76
C ALA A 271 -13.65 -19.17 10.67
N MET A 272 -12.64 -18.50 10.08
CA MET A 272 -11.56 -17.84 10.82
C MET A 272 -11.94 -16.46 11.41
N HIS A 273 -13.20 -16.02 11.26
CA HIS A 273 -13.68 -14.70 11.70
C HIS A 273 -12.83 -13.51 11.22
N ILE A 274 -12.17 -13.63 10.07
CA ILE A 274 -11.28 -12.59 9.52
C ILE A 274 -12.08 -11.36 9.05
N ASP A 275 -13.24 -11.59 8.42
CA ASP A 275 -14.05 -10.52 7.80
C ASP A 275 -15.05 -9.86 8.76
N LYS A 276 -15.16 -10.35 10.00
CA LYS A 276 -15.91 -9.63 11.03
C LYS A 276 -14.96 -8.59 11.60
N PRO A 277 -15.11 -7.28 11.28
CA PRO A 277 -14.47 -6.28 12.12
C PRO A 277 -14.94 -6.61 13.53
N GLN A 278 -14.02 -6.79 14.48
CA GLN A 278 -14.40 -6.76 15.88
C GLN A 278 -15.16 -5.45 16.04
N ARG A 279 -16.49 -5.51 16.05
CA ARG A 279 -17.35 -4.46 16.57
C ARG A 279 -16.88 -4.38 18.02
N ARG A 280 -15.86 -3.56 18.27
CA ARG A 280 -15.70 -2.89 19.56
C ARG A 280 -17.08 -2.29 19.74
N LYS A 281 -17.90 -2.91 20.59
CA LYS A 281 -19.10 -2.30 21.10
C LYS A 281 -18.60 -0.99 21.69
N ARG A 282 -18.62 0.09 20.91
CA ARG A 282 -18.71 1.42 21.48
C ARG A 282 -19.97 1.30 22.32
N GLN A 283 -19.80 1.14 23.63
CA GLN A 283 -20.86 1.49 24.57
C GLN A 283 -21.25 2.90 24.13
N GLY A 284 -22.34 2.99 23.39
CA GLY A 284 -22.91 4.27 23.01
C GLY A 284 -23.28 4.91 24.32
N PHE A 285 -22.46 5.87 24.75
CA PHE A 285 -22.90 6.89 25.67
C PHE A 285 -24.15 7.47 25.03
N LYS A 286 -25.32 7.24 25.64
CA LYS A 286 -26.59 7.82 25.21
C LYS A 286 -26.48 9.34 25.42
N GLY A 287 -25.86 10.03 24.47
CA GLY A 287 -25.89 11.48 24.35
C GLY A 287 -27.26 11.86 23.83
N GLY A 288 -28.01 12.60 24.65
CA GLY A 288 -29.35 13.08 24.32
C GLY A 288 -29.40 13.85 23.00
N SER A 289 -30.56 13.78 22.37
CA SER A 289 -30.95 14.50 21.16
C SER A 289 -30.86 16.02 21.34
N GLY A 290 -29.69 16.59 21.12
CA GLY A 290 -29.52 18.03 20.91
C GLY A 290 -29.69 18.34 19.44
N LYS A 291 -30.85 18.88 19.05
CA LYS A 291 -31.07 19.51 17.75
C LYS A 291 -29.92 20.49 17.48
N SER A 292 -29.16 20.25 16.41
CA SER A 292 -28.20 21.19 15.85
C SER A 292 -28.90 22.53 15.62
N ARG A 293 -28.57 23.53 16.44
CA ARG A 293 -28.96 24.91 16.21
C ARG A 293 -27.95 25.48 15.23
N ASP A 294 -28.44 25.74 14.03
CA ASP A 294 -27.73 26.41 12.95
C ASP A 294 -27.22 27.80 13.43
N PRO A 295 -25.89 28.03 13.46
CA PRO A 295 -25.29 29.25 14.04
C PRO A 295 -25.57 30.52 13.23
N LEU A 296 -26.22 30.43 12.06
CA LEU A 296 -26.68 31.59 11.30
C LEU A 296 -28.08 32.09 11.68
N LYS A 297 -28.83 31.38 12.53
CA LYS A 297 -30.19 31.77 12.94
C LYS A 297 -30.28 32.56 14.25
N THR A 298 -29.16 32.91 14.87
CA THR A 298 -29.11 33.66 16.14
C THR A 298 -29.02 35.18 15.96
N PHE A 299 -29.00 35.69 14.74
CA PHE A 299 -28.99 37.12 14.43
C PHE A 299 -30.32 37.58 13.82
N SER A 300 -31.41 37.49 14.58
CA SER A 300 -32.58 38.33 14.36
C SER A 300 -32.65 39.37 15.47
N ALA A 301 -32.24 40.60 15.14
CA ALA A 301 -32.30 41.75 16.01
C ALA A 301 -33.77 42.19 16.20
N GLU A 302 -34.38 41.79 17.31
CA GLU A 302 -35.71 42.27 17.70
C GLU A 302 -35.58 43.48 18.63
N GLY A 303 -35.82 44.65 18.05
CA GLY A 303 -35.86 45.94 18.72
C GLY A 303 -37.06 46.04 19.68
N LYS A 304 -36.79 46.61 20.86
CA LYS A 304 -37.79 47.03 21.84
C LYS A 304 -38.87 47.90 21.18
N ARG A 305 -40.13 47.48 21.23
CA ARG A 305 -41.29 48.37 21.21
C ARG A 305 -42.29 47.97 22.27
N GLY A 306 -42.31 48.74 23.36
CA GLY A 306 -43.43 48.73 24.30
C GLY A 306 -44.67 49.34 23.67
N ARG A 307 -45.83 48.71 23.89
CA ARG A 307 -47.14 49.37 23.76
C ARG A 307 -48.12 48.72 24.73
N ARG A 308 -48.44 49.45 25.80
CA ARG A 308 -49.66 49.33 26.60
C ARG A 308 -50.88 49.57 25.70
N ARG A 309 -51.91 48.70 25.75
CA ARG A 309 -53.31 49.09 26.03
C ARG A 309 -54.31 47.91 25.94
N LYS A 310 -55.13 47.87 27.00
CA LYS A 310 -56.58 47.59 27.08
C LYS A 310 -57.08 46.14 26.94
N GLU A 311 -57.35 45.58 28.12
CA GLU A 311 -58.45 44.65 28.38
C GLU A 311 -59.81 45.34 28.25
N ARG A 312 -60.79 44.61 27.69
CA ARG A 312 -62.27 44.71 27.70
C ARG A 312 -62.73 43.82 26.55
N GLU A 313 -63.66 42.86 26.61
CA GLU A 313 -64.73 42.39 27.50
C GLU A 313 -64.90 40.88 27.12
N GLY A 314 -65.22 39.93 27.99
CA GLY A 314 -66.50 39.82 28.70
C GLY A 314 -67.54 39.09 27.83
N GLU A 315 -67.60 37.76 27.97
CA GLU A 315 -68.59 36.75 27.51
C GLU A 315 -70.09 37.19 27.44
N PRO A 316 -71.05 36.46 26.79
CA PRO A 316 -71.17 34.98 26.87
C PRO A 316 -71.70 34.22 25.64
N ASP A 317 -71.27 32.96 25.51
CA ASP A 317 -71.89 31.96 24.62
C ASP A 317 -72.96 31.17 25.40
N ARG A 318 -74.24 31.50 25.20
CA ARG A 318 -75.38 30.81 25.82
C ARG A 318 -75.85 29.64 24.95
N ARG A 319 -75.55 28.41 25.36
CA ARG A 319 -76.32 27.21 24.99
C ARG A 319 -77.19 26.74 26.15
N LYS A 320 -78.50 26.87 26.01
CA LYS A 320 -79.48 25.83 26.41
C LYS A 320 -80.90 26.13 25.90
N LYS A 321 -81.36 25.20 25.04
CA LYS A 321 -82.69 24.59 24.97
C LYS A 321 -83.92 25.52 24.95
N SER A 322 -84.71 25.48 23.88
CA SER A 322 -85.80 24.49 23.71
C SER A 322 -86.82 24.89 22.62
N LYS A 323 -87.28 23.85 21.91
CA LYS A 323 -88.66 23.56 21.44
C LYS A 323 -89.48 24.59 20.64
N LYS A 324 -89.96 24.02 19.53
CA LYS A 324 -91.33 24.04 18.94
C LYS A 324 -91.66 25.07 17.88
N ALA A 325 -92.31 24.49 16.85
CA ALA A 325 -93.10 25.01 15.74
C ALA A 325 -92.29 25.62 14.59
#